data_AF-A0A1M2YWK1-F1
#
_entry.id   AF-A0A1M2YWK1-F1
#
_cell.length_a   1.000
_cell.length_b   1.000
_cell.length_c   1.000
_cell.angle_alpha   90.00
_cell.angle_beta   90.00
_cell.angle_gamma   90.00
#
_symmetry.space_group_name_H-M   'P 1'
#
loop_
_entity.id
_entity.type
_entity.pdbx_description
1 polymer ?
#
loop_
_entity_poly.entity_id
_entity_poly.type
_entity_poly.pdbx_seq_one_letter_code
_entity_poly.pdbx_strand_id
1 'polypeptide(L)'
;MTYPSSDNGELPRPTGTPAHTAYARLMARCARLDFDDMTPIDYAEFVEDLPTDEFMALIAMHDEYRNREGDAEPLETAWLVERGDSPVSMPLYFTLAVDPLGVWTADSEEALRFAREIDAAGFARTLPVGSRVCEHAWG
;
A
#
# COMPACT_ATOMS: atom_id res chain seq x y z
N MET A 1 13.07 35.90 -19.52
CA MET A 1 12.48 34.59 -19.84
C MET A 1 13.59 33.75 -20.44
N THR A 2 14.14 32.84 -19.63
CA THR A 2 15.20 31.92 -20.05
C THR A 2 14.96 30.65 -19.25
N TYR A 3 14.53 29.59 -19.93
CA TYR A 3 14.51 28.24 -19.36
C TYR A 3 15.93 27.69 -19.39
N PRO A 4 16.50 27.20 -18.28
CA PRO A 4 17.62 26.30 -18.34
C PRO A 4 17.13 24.86 -18.50
N SER A 5 17.78 24.21 -19.46
CA SER A 5 17.69 22.84 -19.93
C SER A 5 17.71 21.76 -18.85
N SER A 6 16.92 20.72 -19.16
CA SER A 6 17.03 19.30 -18.80
C SER A 6 18.42 18.80 -18.36
N ASP A 7 18.38 18.01 -17.29
CA ASP A 7 18.89 16.64 -17.23
C ASP A 7 20.40 16.42 -17.20
N ASN A 8 20.91 16.34 -15.97
CA ASN A 8 21.91 15.34 -15.63
C ASN A 8 21.21 14.42 -14.63
N GLY A 9 20.83 13.21 -15.04
CA GLY A 9 20.21 12.17 -14.20
C GLY A 9 21.08 11.66 -13.04
N GLU A 10 21.73 12.55 -12.29
CA GLU A 10 22.27 12.24 -10.98
C GLU A 10 21.10 12.12 -10.00
N LEU A 11 20.93 10.92 -9.47
CA LEU A 11 20.09 10.66 -8.29
C LEU A 11 20.36 11.74 -7.24
N PRO A 12 19.33 12.33 -6.61
CA PRO A 12 19.56 13.12 -5.41
C PRO A 12 20.25 12.21 -4.39
N ARG A 13 21.53 12.48 -4.12
CA ARG A 13 22.24 11.79 -3.04
C ARG A 13 21.47 12.11 -1.77
N PRO A 14 21.02 11.10 -1.00
CA PRO A 14 20.34 11.36 0.25
C PRO A 14 21.29 12.19 1.12
N THR A 15 20.87 13.43 1.39
CA THR A 15 21.62 14.38 2.20
C THR A 15 21.72 13.81 3.59
N GLY A 16 22.87 13.23 3.90
CA GLY A 16 23.35 12.96 5.26
C GLY A 16 22.40 12.13 6.11
N THR A 17 22.22 10.85 5.80
CA THR A 17 21.67 9.92 6.80
C THR A 17 22.74 9.72 7.87
N PRO A 18 22.53 10.13 9.13
CA PRO A 18 23.51 9.86 10.17
C PRO A 18 23.74 8.34 10.26
N ALA A 19 24.99 7.94 10.46
CA ALA A 19 25.47 6.54 10.53
C ALA A 19 24.83 5.69 11.66
N HIS A 20 23.78 6.20 12.30
CA HIS A 20 23.08 5.62 13.44
C HIS A 20 21.64 5.16 13.11
N THR A 21 21.16 5.32 11.88
CA THR A 21 19.81 4.84 11.50
C THR A 21 19.80 3.34 11.22
N ALA A 22 18.65 2.69 11.44
CA ALA A 22 18.45 1.27 11.11
C ALA A 22 18.71 1.01 9.62
N TYR A 23 18.26 1.94 8.75
CA TYR A 23 18.54 1.89 7.32
C TYR A 23 20.04 1.86 6.98
N ALA A 24 20.84 2.74 7.59
CA ALA A 24 22.29 2.76 7.35
C ALA A 24 22.98 1.46 7.82
N ARG A 25 22.51 0.87 8.92
CA ARG A 25 23.01 -0.43 9.41
C ARG A 25 22.62 -1.57 8.48
N LEU A 26 21.36 -1.61 8.03
CA LEU A 26 20.89 -2.58 7.05
C LEU A 26 21.73 -2.52 5.77
N MET A 27 21.92 -1.33 5.19
CA MET A 27 22.74 -1.15 3.99
C MET A 27 24.20 -1.62 4.19
N ALA A 28 24.78 -1.38 5.37
CA ALA A 28 26.12 -1.86 5.70
C ALA A 28 26.21 -3.39 5.90
N ARG A 29 25.09 -4.05 6.22
CA ARG A 29 24.99 -5.53 6.21
C ARG A 29 24.85 -6.03 4.78
N CYS A 30 23.89 -5.48 4.02
CA CYS A 30 23.65 -5.84 2.62
C CYS A 30 24.91 -5.68 1.76
N ALA A 31 25.71 -4.64 1.98
CA ALA A 31 26.96 -4.42 1.24
C ALA A 31 28.04 -5.50 1.46
N ARG A 32 27.88 -6.36 2.47
CA ARG A 32 28.76 -7.51 2.75
C ARG A 32 28.21 -8.83 2.20
N LEU A 33 27.02 -8.80 1.60
CA LEU A 33 26.38 -9.95 1.00
C LEU A 33 26.57 -9.88 -0.51
N ASP A 34 26.82 -11.04 -1.10
CA ASP A 34 26.77 -11.21 -2.55
C ASP A 34 25.37 -11.73 -2.90
N PHE A 35 24.49 -10.83 -3.35
CA PHE A 35 23.11 -11.19 -3.68
C PHE A 35 23.00 -12.04 -4.95
N ASP A 36 24.00 -12.00 -5.83
CA ASP A 36 23.97 -12.74 -7.10
C ASP A 36 24.21 -14.24 -6.90
N ASP A 37 24.91 -14.61 -5.82
CA ASP A 37 25.23 -16.00 -5.43
C ASP A 37 24.36 -16.51 -4.26
N MET A 38 23.39 -15.70 -3.80
CA MET A 38 22.56 -16.01 -2.64
C MET A 38 21.41 -16.96 -2.98
N THR A 39 21.29 -18.06 -2.25
CA THR A 39 20.13 -18.95 -2.40
C THR A 39 18.92 -18.42 -1.61
N PRO A 40 17.69 -18.89 -1.90
CA PRO A 40 16.52 -18.51 -1.11
C PRO A 40 16.62 -18.87 0.38
N ILE A 41 17.40 -19.91 0.73
CA ILE A 41 17.63 -20.31 2.11
C ILE A 41 18.56 -19.31 2.79
N ASP A 42 19.67 -18.94 2.14
CA ASP A 42 20.62 -17.95 2.68
C ASP A 42 19.95 -16.58 2.89
N TYR A 43 19.02 -16.21 2.00
CA TYR A 43 18.21 -15.00 2.17
C TYR A 43 17.26 -15.09 3.36
N ALA A 44 16.60 -16.23 3.56
CA ALA A 44 15.69 -16.43 4.69
C ALA A 44 16.44 -16.35 6.03
N GLU A 45 17.60 -17.02 6.12
CA GLU A 45 18.48 -16.95 7.31
C GLU A 45 18.95 -15.51 7.57
N PHE A 46 19.33 -14.77 6.53
CA PHE A 46 19.67 -13.35 6.67
C PHE A 46 18.53 -12.52 7.25
N VAL A 47 17.30 -12.72 6.77
CA VAL A 47 16.12 -11.97 7.23
C VAL A 47 15.76 -12.32 8.68
N GLU A 48 15.85 -13.59 9.06
CA GLU A 48 15.58 -14.04 10.43
C GLU A 48 16.57 -13.45 11.45
N ASP A 49 17.82 -13.20 11.03
CA ASP A 49 18.87 -12.63 11.88
C ASP A 49 18.81 -11.09 11.98
N LEU A 50 17.90 -10.42 11.28
CA LEU A 50 17.79 -8.97 11.35
C LEU A 50 17.18 -8.49 12.67
N PRO A 51 17.78 -7.48 13.33
CA PRO A 51 17.10 -6.72 14.35
C PRO A 51 15.76 -6.16 13.84
N THR A 52 14.74 -6.10 14.69
CA THR A 52 13.38 -5.69 14.29
C THR A 52 13.33 -4.35 13.56
N ASP A 53 14.15 -3.37 13.96
CA ASP A 53 14.22 -2.07 13.31
C ASP A 53 14.88 -2.12 11.92
N GLU A 54 15.87 -2.99 11.72
CA GLU A 54 16.49 -3.25 10.41
C GLU A 54 15.57 -4.07 9.50
N PHE A 55 14.78 -5.00 10.07
CA PHE A 55 13.73 -5.71 9.35
C PHE A 55 12.63 -4.76 8.85
N MET A 56 12.17 -3.83 9.69
CA MET A 56 11.21 -2.81 9.26
C MET A 56 11.80 -1.88 8.18
N ALA A 57 13.10 -1.58 8.25
CA ALA A 57 13.78 -0.83 7.20
C ALA A 57 13.88 -1.62 5.88
N LEU A 58 14.05 -2.95 5.94
CA LEU A 58 14.04 -3.82 4.77
C LEU A 58 12.65 -3.85 4.10
N ILE A 59 11.58 -3.96 4.89
CA ILE A 59 10.20 -3.87 4.38
C ILE A 59 9.96 -2.52 3.72
N ALA A 60 10.30 -1.41 4.39
CA ALA A 60 10.13 -0.07 3.83
C ALA A 60 10.93 0.12 2.52
N MET A 61 12.12 -0.47 2.41
CA MET A 61 12.91 -0.46 1.18
C MET A 61 12.28 -1.30 0.07
N HIS A 62 11.70 -2.46 0.40
CA HIS A 62 10.93 -3.26 -0.56
C HIS A 62 9.70 -2.51 -1.05
N ASP A 63 8.97 -1.85 -0.16
CA ASP A 63 7.82 -1.02 -0.53
C ASP A 63 8.26 0.16 -1.42
N GLU A 64 9.35 0.85 -1.07
CA GLU A 64 9.91 1.92 -1.90
C GLU A 64 10.37 1.40 -3.26
N TYR A 65 11.06 0.26 -3.32
CA TYR A 65 11.54 -0.35 -4.57
C TYR A 65 10.37 -0.78 -5.47
N ARG A 66 9.39 -1.50 -4.91
CA ARG A 66 8.15 -1.85 -5.60
C ARG A 66 7.44 -0.62 -6.17
N ASN A 67 7.36 0.45 -5.38
CA ASN A 67 6.70 1.70 -5.78
C ASN A 67 7.56 2.56 -6.74
N ARG A 68 8.88 2.38 -6.79
CA ARG A 68 9.83 3.21 -7.55
C ARG A 68 10.15 2.66 -8.93
N GLU A 69 10.22 1.35 -9.09
CA GLU A 69 10.42 0.74 -10.42
C GLU A 69 9.16 0.78 -11.29
N GLY A 70 8.00 1.13 -10.73
CA GLY A 70 6.74 1.18 -11.47
C GLY A 70 6.20 -0.20 -11.88
N ASP A 71 6.88 -1.28 -11.47
CA ASP A 71 6.55 -2.66 -11.80
C ASP A 71 5.59 -3.32 -10.79
N ALA A 72 5.32 -2.69 -9.65
CA ALA A 72 4.20 -3.05 -8.81
C ALA A 72 3.06 -2.05 -9.03
N GLU A 73 1.90 -2.54 -9.47
CA GLU A 73 0.69 -1.74 -9.35
C GLU A 73 0.53 -1.36 -7.86
N PRO A 74 0.39 -0.06 -7.53
CA PRO A 74 0.25 0.35 -6.15
C PRO A 74 -0.97 -0.37 -5.58
N LEU A 75 -0.79 -1.05 -4.43
CA LEU A 75 -1.91 -1.62 -3.71
C LEU A 75 -2.84 -0.47 -3.34
N GLU A 76 -3.93 -0.36 -4.07
CA GLU A 76 -4.92 0.67 -3.87
C GLU A 76 -5.86 0.20 -2.76
N THR A 77 -6.11 1.05 -1.78
CA THR A 77 -7.05 0.75 -0.70
C THR A 77 -8.13 1.81 -0.61
N ALA A 78 -9.35 1.39 -0.25
CA ALA A 78 -10.42 2.31 0.09
C ALA A 78 -11.38 1.70 1.11
N TRP A 79 -12.18 2.57 1.71
CA TRP A 79 -13.28 2.19 2.58
C TRP A 79 -14.57 2.06 1.78
N LEU A 80 -15.25 0.93 1.93
CA LEU A 80 -16.53 0.62 1.29
C LEU A 80 -17.64 0.47 2.32
N VAL A 81 -18.87 0.63 1.86
CA VAL A 81 -20.08 0.37 2.65
C VAL A 81 -20.73 -0.91 2.17
N GLU A 82 -20.81 -1.89 3.06
CA GLU A 82 -21.44 -3.19 2.85
C GLU A 82 -22.84 -3.24 3.45
N ARG A 83 -23.74 -3.94 2.76
CA ARG A 83 -25.08 -4.20 3.26
C ARG A 83 -25.01 -5.16 4.44
N GLY A 84 -25.56 -4.78 5.58
CA GLY A 84 -25.40 -5.51 6.84
C GLY A 84 -26.10 -6.87 6.91
N ASP A 85 -27.10 -7.11 6.04
CA ASP A 85 -27.79 -8.40 5.90
C ASP A 85 -27.20 -9.30 4.80
N SER A 86 -26.17 -8.84 4.07
CA SER A 86 -25.47 -9.68 3.10
C SER A 86 -24.53 -10.68 3.81
N PRO A 87 -24.35 -11.90 3.30
CA PRO A 87 -23.36 -12.83 3.82
C PRO A 87 -21.94 -12.29 3.63
N VAL A 88 -21.04 -12.52 4.58
CA VAL A 88 -19.63 -12.10 4.47
C VAL A 88 -18.93 -12.76 3.27
N SER A 89 -19.37 -13.95 2.87
CA SER A 89 -18.84 -14.65 1.69
C SER A 89 -19.36 -14.09 0.35
N MET A 90 -20.42 -13.28 0.39
CA MET A 90 -21.06 -12.67 -0.77
C MET A 90 -21.55 -11.26 -0.38
N PRO A 91 -20.60 -10.36 -0.06
CA PRO A 91 -20.93 -9.01 0.38
C PRO A 91 -21.62 -8.25 -0.75
N LEU A 92 -22.50 -7.34 -0.37
CA LEU A 92 -23.11 -6.38 -1.30
C LEU A 92 -22.64 -4.98 -0.94
N TYR A 93 -22.08 -4.26 -1.90
CA TYR A 93 -21.51 -2.93 -1.75
C TYR A 93 -22.46 -1.86 -2.27
N PHE A 94 -22.46 -0.69 -1.63
CA PHE A 94 -23.24 0.44 -2.12
C PHE A 94 -22.56 1.09 -3.34
N THR A 95 -23.32 1.36 -4.40
CA THR A 95 -22.82 2.02 -5.62
C THR A 95 -23.81 3.08 -6.12
N LEU A 96 -23.27 4.09 -6.79
CA LEU A 96 -24.01 5.10 -7.56
C LEU A 96 -23.80 4.97 -9.08
N ALA A 97 -23.03 3.95 -9.52
CA ALA A 97 -22.62 3.81 -10.93
C ALA A 97 -23.79 3.48 -11.86
N VAL A 98 -24.74 2.68 -11.37
CA VAL A 98 -25.91 2.22 -12.15
C VAL A 98 -27.13 3.13 -11.93
N ASP A 99 -27.33 3.61 -10.70
CA ASP A 99 -28.46 4.46 -10.32
C ASP A 99 -27.96 5.61 -9.41
N PRO A 100 -28.23 6.89 -9.76
CA PRO A 100 -27.82 8.03 -8.94
C PRO A 100 -28.52 8.09 -7.57
N LEU A 101 -29.62 7.36 -7.36
CA LEU A 101 -30.26 7.19 -6.05
C LEU A 101 -29.57 6.12 -5.19
N GLY A 102 -28.72 5.31 -5.82
CA GLY A 102 -27.91 4.29 -5.19
C GLY A 102 -28.57 2.92 -5.11
N VAL A 103 -27.77 1.91 -5.42
CA VAL A 103 -28.15 0.51 -5.40
C VAL A 103 -27.04 -0.32 -4.74
N TRP A 104 -27.34 -1.59 -4.46
CA TRP A 104 -26.38 -2.55 -3.94
C TRP A 104 -25.87 -3.43 -5.08
N THR A 105 -24.56 -3.58 -5.19
CA THR A 105 -23.88 -4.40 -6.21
C THR A 105 -23.02 -5.47 -5.53
N ALA A 106 -22.79 -6.60 -6.21
CA ALA A 106 -21.81 -7.59 -5.78
C ALA A 106 -20.39 -7.27 -6.28
N ASP A 107 -20.27 -6.30 -7.19
CA ASP A 107 -19.00 -5.88 -7.76
C ASP A 107 -18.36 -4.79 -6.88
N SER A 108 -17.22 -5.12 -6.27
CA SER A 108 -16.46 -4.17 -5.45
C SER A 108 -15.82 -3.05 -6.28
N GLU A 109 -15.58 -3.26 -7.58
CA GLU A 109 -14.95 -2.23 -8.43
C GLU A 109 -15.89 -1.06 -8.68
N GLU A 110 -17.20 -1.33 -8.78
CA GLU A 110 -18.26 -0.33 -8.95
C GLU A 110 -18.66 0.35 -7.63
N ALA A 111 -18.17 -0.14 -6.48
CA ALA A 111 -18.56 0.38 -5.18
C ALA A 111 -18.14 1.84 -4.98
N LEU A 112 -18.95 2.60 -4.24
CA LEU A 112 -18.59 3.95 -3.84
C LEU A 112 -17.41 3.90 -2.86
N ARG A 113 -16.28 4.48 -3.27
CA ARG A 113 -15.02 4.47 -2.51
C ARG A 113 -14.89 5.70 -1.63
N PHE A 114 -14.54 5.48 -0.36
CA PHE A 114 -14.21 6.53 0.59
C PHE A 114 -12.73 6.47 0.94
N ALA A 115 -12.07 7.63 0.92
CA ALA A 115 -10.66 7.74 1.33
C ALA A 115 -10.46 7.57 2.85
N ARG A 116 -11.49 7.85 3.66
CA ARG A 116 -11.42 7.78 5.13
C ARG A 116 -12.57 6.95 5.68
N GLU A 117 -12.27 6.10 6.66
CA GLU A 117 -13.25 5.29 7.38
C GLU A 117 -14.40 6.13 7.95
N ILE A 118 -14.09 7.29 8.54
CA ILE A 118 -15.10 8.15 9.19
C ILE A 118 -16.14 8.69 8.20
N ASP A 119 -15.76 8.91 6.94
CA ASP A 119 -16.68 9.37 5.89
C ASP A 119 -17.60 8.22 5.47
N ALA A 120 -17.04 7.02 5.27
CA ALA A 120 -17.82 5.81 4.99
C ALA A 120 -18.81 5.51 6.13
N ALA A 121 -18.35 5.58 7.38
CA ALA A 121 -19.19 5.36 8.56
C ALA A 121 -20.24 6.47 8.76
N GLY A 122 -19.92 7.70 8.38
CA GLY A 122 -20.88 8.81 8.32
C GLY A 122 -21.98 8.53 7.30
N PHE A 123 -21.60 8.14 6.08
CA PHE A 123 -22.52 7.82 5.01
C PHE A 123 -23.38 6.58 5.32
N ALA A 124 -22.78 5.50 5.82
CA ALA A 124 -23.48 4.25 6.19
C ALA A 124 -24.65 4.48 7.16
N ARG A 125 -24.54 5.46 8.07
CA ARG A 125 -25.60 5.84 9.02
C ARG A 125 -26.80 6.53 8.38
N THR A 126 -26.66 7.06 7.16
CA THR A 126 -27.75 7.69 6.41
C THR A 126 -28.56 6.68 5.61
N LEU A 127 -28.04 5.46 5.43
CA LEU A 127 -28.71 4.43 4.66
C LEU A 127 -29.84 3.79 5.48
N PRO A 128 -30.96 3.44 4.85
CA PRO A 128 -32.13 2.88 5.54
C PRO A 128 -31.92 1.43 6.02
N VAL A 129 -30.87 0.76 5.52
CA VAL A 129 -30.54 -0.63 5.87
C VAL A 129 -29.30 -0.61 6.78
N GLY A 130 -29.30 -1.49 7.80
CA GLY A 130 -28.11 -1.71 8.62
C GLY A 130 -26.92 -2.00 7.72
N SER A 131 -25.81 -1.29 7.93
CA SER A 131 -24.65 -1.31 7.05
C SER A 131 -23.38 -1.54 7.85
N ARG A 132 -22.36 -2.13 7.21
CA ARG A 132 -21.02 -2.34 7.74
C ARG A 132 -20.04 -1.52 6.91
N VAL A 133 -18.90 -1.18 7.50
CA VAL A 133 -17.81 -0.48 6.82
C VAL A 133 -16.62 -1.45 6.78
N CYS A 134 -16.00 -1.59 5.62
CA CYS A 134 -14.84 -2.46 5.44
C CYS A 134 -13.76 -1.72 4.65
N GLU A 135 -12.49 -2.01 4.97
CA GLU A 135 -11.37 -1.66 4.11
C GLU A 135 -11.23 -2.74 3.04
N HIS A 136 -11.06 -2.31 1.80
CA HIS A 136 -10.82 -3.19 0.67
C HIS A 136 -9.52 -2.77 -0.01
N ALA A 137 -8.70 -3.76 -0.36
CA ALA A 137 -7.46 -3.57 -1.10
C ALA A 137 -7.57 -4.26 -2.46
N TRP A 138 -7.12 -3.58 -3.52
CA TRP A 138 -7.08 -4.09 -4.89
C TRP A 138 -5.70 -3.82 -5.51
N GLY A 139 -5.36 -4.65 -6.50
CA GLY A 139 -4.11 -4.65 -7.25
C GLY A 139 -4.00 -5.90 -8.12
#